data_AF-A0A7W1A0L3-F1
#
_entry.id   AF-A0A7W1A0L3-F1
#
_cell.length_a   1.000
_cell.length_b   1.000
_cell.length_c   1.000
_cell.angle_alpha   90.00
_cell.angle_beta   90.00
_cell.angle_gamma   90.00
#
_symmetry.space_group_name_H-M   'P 1'
#
loop_
_entity.id
_entity.type
_entity.pdbx_description
1 polymer ?
#
loop_
_entity_poly.entity_id
_entity_poly.type
_entity_poly.pdbx_seq_one_letter_code
_entity_poly.pdbx_strand_id
1 'polypeptide(L)'
;MRRLLVLAALAMLGCTETRSARCKEVCKREAECVDSTGSKMPFDEKECVAACAALEADKADNGAKVERHIDCVHKQQQCSAILECK
;
A
#
# COMPACT_ATOMS: atom_id res chain seq x y z
N MET A 1 -44.85 22.18 -12.06
CA MET A 1 -44.22 21.28 -11.05
C MET A 1 -43.98 19.89 -11.64
N ARG A 2 -42.94 19.64 -12.47
CA ARG A 2 -42.57 18.24 -12.81
C ARG A 2 -41.26 18.03 -13.60
N ARG A 3 -40.18 18.78 -13.39
CA ARG A 3 -38.89 18.45 -14.03
C ARG A 3 -37.70 18.77 -13.13
N LEU A 4 -37.67 18.11 -11.98
CA LEU A 4 -36.49 18.00 -11.13
C LEU A 4 -36.39 16.52 -10.77
N LEU A 5 -35.24 15.90 -11.04
CA LEU A 5 -34.77 14.57 -10.60
C LEU A 5 -34.17 13.73 -11.75
N VAL A 6 -33.10 14.20 -12.39
CA VAL A 6 -32.14 13.31 -13.07
C VAL A 6 -30.73 13.91 -12.94
N LEU A 7 -30.22 14.06 -11.72
CA LEU A 7 -28.82 14.47 -11.48
C LEU A 7 -28.39 14.06 -10.05
N ALA A 8 -28.31 12.76 -9.78
CA ALA A 8 -27.79 12.27 -8.50
C ALA A 8 -27.25 10.83 -8.57
N ALA A 9 -26.58 10.45 -9.66
CA ALA A 9 -26.03 9.09 -9.81
C ALA A 9 -24.55 9.06 -10.25
N LEU A 10 -23.76 10.07 -9.88
CA LEU A 10 -22.30 10.08 -10.10
C LEU A 10 -21.46 10.27 -8.83
N ALA A 11 -22.07 10.21 -7.64
CA ALA A 11 -21.35 10.39 -6.37
C ALA A 11 -20.78 9.07 -5.79
N MET A 12 -20.56 8.04 -6.61
CA MET A 12 -19.81 6.84 -6.20
C MET A 12 -18.53 6.63 -7.01
N LEU A 13 -17.89 7.71 -7.45
CA LEU A 13 -16.42 7.77 -7.40
C LEU A 13 -16.00 8.05 -5.97
N GLY A 14 -16.50 7.24 -5.03
CA GLY A 14 -15.77 7.08 -3.78
C GLY A 14 -14.40 6.61 -4.20
N CYS A 15 -13.37 7.33 -3.79
CA CYS A 15 -12.00 6.86 -3.86
C CYS A 15 -11.97 5.52 -3.13
N THR A 16 -12.26 4.41 -3.83
CA THR A 16 -11.93 3.08 -3.37
C THR A 16 -10.42 3.02 -3.55
N GLU A 17 -9.73 3.70 -2.64
CA GLU A 17 -8.47 3.25 -2.12
C GLU A 17 -8.79 1.84 -1.65
N THR A 18 -8.69 0.87 -2.57
CA THR A 18 -8.60 -0.54 -2.21
C THR A 18 -7.29 -0.63 -1.47
N ARG A 19 -7.31 -0.23 -0.19
CA ARG A 19 -6.19 -0.33 0.73
C ARG A 19 -5.90 -1.80 0.82
N SER A 20 -5.03 -2.27 -0.06
CA SER A 20 -4.61 -3.65 -0.11
C SER A 20 -4.17 -4.01 1.30
N ALA A 21 -4.88 -4.95 1.92
CA ALA A 21 -4.62 -5.34 3.30
C ALA A 21 -3.17 -5.85 3.44
N ARG A 22 -2.67 -6.51 2.38
CA ARG A 22 -1.29 -6.97 2.27
C ARG A 22 -0.30 -5.81 2.24
N CYS A 23 -0.54 -4.79 1.42
CA CYS A 23 0.30 -3.58 1.40
C CYS A 23 0.29 -2.87 2.75
N LYS A 24 -0.87 -2.78 3.41
CA LYS A 24 -0.97 -2.19 4.75
C LYS A 24 -0.13 -2.93 5.78
N GLU A 25 -0.21 -4.26 5.79
CA GLU A 25 0.57 -5.10 6.70
C GLU A 25 2.08 -4.93 6.48
N VAL A 26 2.53 -5.00 5.23
CA VAL A 26 3.95 -4.87 4.88
C VAL A 26 4.49 -3.49 5.20
N CYS A 27 3.82 -2.43 4.77
CA CYS A 27 4.26 -1.06 5.02
C CYS A 27 4.28 -0.72 6.52
N LYS A 28 3.32 -1.25 7.30
CA LYS A 28 3.36 -1.10 8.76
C LYS A 28 4.60 -1.79 9.35
N ARG A 29 4.92 -3.00 8.90
CA ARG A 29 6.08 -3.75 9.39
C ARG A 29 7.40 -3.07 9.03
N GLU A 30 7.47 -2.47 7.84
CA GLU A 30 8.61 -1.66 7.41
C GLU A 30 8.75 -0.39 8.26
N ALA A 31 7.65 0.32 8.53
CA ALA A 31 7.64 1.49 9.41
C ALA A 31 8.18 1.14 10.80
N GLU A 32 7.66 0.07 11.42
CA GLU A 32 8.13 -0.43 12.72
C GLU A 32 9.64 -0.74 12.71
N CYS A 33 10.16 -1.25 11.61
CA CYS A 33 11.57 -1.55 11.46
C CYS A 33 12.44 -0.31 11.24
N VAL A 34 11.97 0.68 10.48
CA VAL A 34 12.65 1.97 10.35
C VAL A 34 12.76 2.64 11.73
N ASP A 35 11.65 2.69 12.49
CA ASP A 35 11.62 3.25 13.84
C ASP A 35 12.58 2.51 14.79
N SER A 36 12.59 1.18 14.73
CA SER A 36 13.44 0.33 15.59
C SER A 36 14.94 0.47 15.32
N THR A 37 15.33 0.83 14.09
CA THR A 37 16.75 1.02 13.74
C THR A 37 17.28 2.39 14.16
N GLY A 38 16.43 3.29 14.68
CA GLY A 38 16.81 4.68 14.95
C GLY A 38 17.19 5.43 13.68
N SER A 39 16.72 4.94 12.52
CA SER A 39 17.00 5.55 11.22
C SER A 39 16.39 6.94 11.18
N LYS A 40 17.15 7.91 10.65
CA LYS A 40 16.64 9.26 10.38
C LYS A 40 15.90 9.35 9.05
N MET A 41 15.75 8.24 8.32
CA MET A 41 14.98 8.26 7.07
C MET A 41 13.50 8.46 7.41
N PRO A 42 12.86 9.50 6.84
CA PRO A 42 11.42 9.64 6.97
C PRO A 42 10.75 8.50 6.20
N PHE A 43 10.04 7.64 6.91
CA PHE A 43 9.16 6.63 6.33
C PHE A 43 7.72 7.04 6.55
N ASP A 44 6.96 7.21 5.47
CA ASP A 44 5.52 7.48 5.54
C ASP A 44 4.76 6.19 5.18
N GLU A 45 4.16 5.55 6.19
CA GLU A 45 3.36 4.33 6.01
C GLU A 45 2.24 4.54 4.98
N LYS A 46 1.59 5.71 4.97
CA LYS A 46 0.47 5.97 4.06
C LYS A 46 0.93 6.11 2.62
N GLU A 47 2.06 6.78 2.41
CA GLU A 47 2.67 6.88 1.08
C GLU A 47 3.11 5.50 0.58
N CYS A 48 3.72 4.68 1.44
CA CYS A 48 4.06 3.30 1.13
C CYS A 48 2.83 2.48 0.71
N VAL A 49 1.73 2.54 1.48
CA VAL A 49 0.50 1.79 1.18
C VAL A 49 -0.11 2.24 -0.16
N ALA A 50 -0.14 3.55 -0.42
CA ALA A 50 -0.64 4.09 -1.67
C ALA A 50 0.19 3.63 -2.88
N ALA A 51 1.53 3.68 -2.75
CA ALA A 51 2.44 3.24 -3.81
C ALA A 51 2.34 1.72 -4.06
N CYS A 52 2.35 0.91 -3.00
CA CYS A 52 2.20 -0.54 -3.10
C CYS A 52 0.86 -0.92 -3.75
N ALA A 53 -0.24 -0.30 -3.33
CA ALA A 53 -1.56 -0.59 -3.92
C ALA A 53 -1.65 -0.16 -5.39
N ALA A 54 -1.02 0.95 -5.78
CA ALA A 54 -0.95 1.38 -7.18
C ALA A 54 -0.16 0.38 -8.03
N LEU A 55 0.99 -0.10 -7.54
CA LEU A 55 1.80 -1.12 -8.21
C LEU A 55 1.10 -2.48 -8.26
N GLU A 56 0.34 -2.85 -7.23
CA GLU A 56 -0.43 -4.09 -7.20
C GLU A 56 -1.60 -4.06 -8.20
N ALA A 57 -2.22 -2.89 -8.40
CA ALA A 57 -3.27 -2.70 -9.39
C ALA A 57 -2.73 -2.82 -10.83
N ASP A 58 -1.47 -2.42 -11.05
CA ASP A 58 -0.75 -2.60 -12.31
C ASP A 58 -0.13 -4.00 -12.43
N LYS A 59 -1.02 -5.00 -12.51
CA LYS A 59 -0.62 -6.43 -12.48
C LYS A 59 0.27 -6.85 -13.65
N ALA A 60 0.14 -6.21 -14.81
CA ALA A 60 0.87 -6.59 -16.01
C ALA A 60 2.38 -6.35 -15.86
N ASP A 61 2.75 -5.22 -15.24
CA ASP A 61 4.14 -4.79 -15.16
C ASP A 61 4.75 -4.93 -13.76
N ASN A 62 3.92 -4.92 -12.71
CA ASN A 62 4.38 -4.76 -11.33
C ASN A 62 3.83 -5.79 -10.33
N GLY A 63 2.75 -6.51 -10.66
CA GLY A 63 2.12 -7.48 -9.74
C GLY A 63 3.11 -8.51 -9.15
N ALA A 64 3.96 -9.12 -9.99
CA ALA A 64 4.95 -10.09 -9.54
C ALA A 64 6.07 -9.49 -8.69
N LYS A 65 6.37 -8.18 -8.85
CA LYS A 65 7.37 -7.50 -8.00
C LYS A 65 6.78 -7.26 -6.60
N VAL A 66 5.55 -6.76 -6.56
CA VAL A 66 4.82 -6.53 -5.30
C VAL A 66 4.65 -7.84 -4.52
N GLU A 67 4.28 -8.92 -5.20
CA GLU A 67 4.15 -10.23 -4.57
C GLU A 67 5.47 -10.73 -3.98
N ARG A 68 6.58 -10.64 -4.73
CA ARG A 68 7.91 -11.02 -4.22
C ARG A 68 8.34 -10.19 -3.02
N HIS A 69 8.09 -8.89 -3.05
CA HIS A 69 8.41 -8.00 -1.94
C HIS A 69 7.64 -8.38 -0.67
N ILE A 70 6.31 -8.56 -0.79
CA ILE A 70 5.45 -8.99 0.32
C ILE A 70 5.93 -10.32 0.90
N ASP A 71 6.23 -11.29 0.04
CA ASP A 71 6.74 -12.60 0.44
C ASP A 71 8.09 -12.51 1.15
N CYS A 72 8.99 -11.65 0.68
CA CYS A 72 10.27 -11.39 1.33
C CYS A 72 10.04 -10.85 2.74
N VAL A 73 9.27 -9.77 2.89
CA VAL A 73 9.01 -9.13 4.18
C VAL A 73 8.36 -10.11 5.15
N HIS A 74 7.40 -10.93 4.70
CA HIS A 74 6.76 -11.93 5.54
C HIS A 74 7.70 -13.01 6.06
N LYS A 75 8.70 -13.43 5.27
CA LYS A 75 9.65 -14.48 5.65
C LYS A 75 10.72 -13.99 6.62
N GLN A 76 11.03 -12.69 6.64
CA GLN A 76 12.06 -12.15 7.52
C GLN A 76 11.54 -11.93 8.94
N GLN A 77 12.41 -12.14 9.93
CA GLN A 77 12.14 -11.83 11.34
C GLN A 77 12.96 -10.64 11.85
N GLN A 78 14.10 -10.36 11.24
CA GLN A 78 15.00 -9.29 11.65
C GLN A 78 14.73 -8.03 10.82
N CYS A 79 14.69 -6.87 11.47
CA CYS A 79 14.41 -5.61 10.78
C CYS A 79 15.46 -5.24 9.75
N SER A 80 16.74 -5.55 9.97
CA SER A 80 17.78 -5.39 8.96
C SER A 80 17.44 -6.14 7.67
N ALA A 81 17.00 -7.39 7.77
CA ALA A 81 16.64 -8.21 6.61
C ALA A 81 15.31 -7.76 5.96
N ILE A 82 14.35 -7.25 6.73
CA ILE A 82 13.10 -6.69 6.19
C ILE A 82 13.39 -5.48 5.30
N LEU A 83 14.27 -4.57 5.76
CA LEU A 83 14.62 -3.35 5.02
C LEU A 83 15.47 -3.61 3.76
N GLU A 84 15.99 -4.82 3.61
CA GLU A 84 16.72 -5.28 2.41
C GLU A 84 15.81 -5.90 1.34
N CYS A 85 14.52 -6.14 1.60
CA CYS A 85 13.58 -6.65 0.61
C CYS A 85 13.39 -5.65 -0.56
N LYS A 86 13.37 -6.16 -1.80
CA LYS A 86 13.28 -5.41 -3.07
C LYS A 86 12.33 -6.08 -4.06
#